data_AF-A0A1Y2HAL3-F1
#
_entry.id   AF-A0A1Y2HAL3-F1
#
_cell.length_a   1.000
_cell.length_b   1.000
_cell.length_c   1.000
_cell.angle_alpha   90.00
_cell.angle_beta   90.00
_cell.angle_gamma   90.00
#
_symmetry.space_group_name_H-M   'P 1'
#
loop_
_entity.id
_entity.type
_entity.pdbx_description
1 polymer ?
#
loop_
_entity_poly.entity_id
_entity_poly.type
_entity_poly.pdbx_seq_one_letter_code
_entity_poly.pdbx_strand_id
1 'polypeptide(L)'
;MGNLVGSRKDLVQAALESGNLALLDWIQATVDCMIPDRSDAWSWQDPFVIAGRVGKVDSLDWLISNGYLFPKAAQSRAAIISSAILYKQDAVVQWILKNGFAESLSKQDLGEFASTPSTVSLQGAFSSGHANVVEWWMRQSGSLKNAFSLCRGQPSLAEFGNDTGPKQLDALQVWFEAGRAIDFAKCIHEASVKGRVDVLDWLLQSAKAPEDDFVKAWSNDDEFPDEETCGEMYAFFWFDMENHGDSLVWWRANLPHIAALPVNRGPYKNPIHAHFQQHMLKNSSFELLDPRHAIEEYGGLVGLLEYWKKTGGGHKLEDDADRCLTEASEYGQYHVLDWWKSSGLMMKCPEAVLTGETRVRWRAKEWWAKSGLVDESEIARIQVR
;
A
#
# COMPACT_ATOMS: atom_id res chain seq x y z
N MET A 1 -26.58 -29.64 25.68
CA MET A 1 -26.84 -28.28 26.18
C MET A 1 -26.06 -27.34 25.28
N GLY A 2 -26.75 -26.54 24.46
CA GLY A 2 -26.14 -25.74 23.40
C GLY A 2 -25.54 -24.44 23.92
N ASN A 3 -24.34 -24.12 23.43
CA ASN A 3 -23.57 -22.92 23.77
C ASN A 3 -24.11 -21.66 23.06
N LEU A 4 -25.41 -21.40 23.11
CA LEU A 4 -25.96 -20.08 22.76
C LEU A 4 -25.91 -19.22 24.01
N VAL A 5 -24.71 -18.70 24.31
CA VAL A 5 -24.53 -17.69 25.36
C VAL A 5 -24.40 -16.34 24.65
N GLY A 6 -25.49 -15.56 24.67
CA GLY A 6 -25.56 -14.24 24.04
C GLY A 6 -26.98 -13.69 24.04
N SER A 7 -27.12 -12.37 24.03
CA SER A 7 -28.40 -11.69 23.83
C SER A 7 -28.92 -11.89 22.39
N ARG A 8 -30.20 -11.60 22.14
CA ARG A 8 -30.75 -11.60 20.77
C ARG A 8 -29.91 -10.71 19.84
N LYS A 9 -29.42 -9.58 20.37
CA LYS A 9 -28.51 -8.66 19.68
C LYS A 9 -27.23 -9.34 19.23
N ASP A 10 -26.54 -10.04 20.14
CA ASP A 10 -25.27 -10.72 19.79
C ASP A 10 -25.46 -11.74 18.67
N LEU A 11 -26.60 -12.45 18.66
CA LEU A 11 -26.93 -13.40 17.59
C LEU A 11 -27.20 -12.71 16.24
N VAL A 12 -27.94 -11.60 16.25
CA VAL A 12 -28.19 -10.80 15.04
C VAL A 12 -26.88 -10.24 14.51
N GLN A 13 -26.01 -9.72 15.37
CA GLN A 13 -24.70 -9.22 14.97
C GLN A 13 -23.85 -10.32 14.32
N ALA A 14 -23.71 -11.48 14.95
CA ALA A 14 -22.94 -12.60 14.39
C ALA A 14 -23.52 -13.11 13.06
N ALA A 15 -24.86 -13.11 12.93
CA ALA A 15 -25.53 -13.50 11.69
C ALA A 15 -25.30 -12.48 10.56
N LEU A 16 -25.29 -11.18 10.86
CA LEU A 16 -24.96 -10.13 9.91
C LEU A 16 -23.48 -10.13 9.51
N GLU A 17 -22.58 -10.34 10.47
CA GLU A 17 -21.13 -10.46 10.24
C GLU A 17 -20.80 -11.66 9.33
N SER A 18 -21.54 -12.76 9.47
CA SER A 18 -21.39 -13.94 8.61
C SER A 18 -22.19 -13.89 7.31
N GLY A 19 -23.12 -12.94 7.16
CA GLY A 19 -24.04 -12.85 6.02
C GLY A 19 -25.03 -14.02 5.91
N ASN A 20 -25.32 -14.71 7.03
CA ASN A 20 -26.15 -15.91 7.03
C ASN A 20 -27.64 -15.54 7.21
N LEU A 21 -28.34 -15.36 6.09
CA LEU A 21 -29.77 -15.02 6.08
C LEU A 21 -30.66 -16.08 6.74
N ALA A 22 -30.32 -17.37 6.59
CA ALA A 22 -31.07 -18.45 7.22
C ALA A 22 -30.99 -18.40 8.76
N LEU A 23 -29.84 -17.97 9.28
CA LEU A 23 -29.68 -17.73 10.71
C LEU A 23 -30.48 -16.50 11.16
N LEU A 24 -30.54 -15.44 10.36
CA LEU A 24 -31.40 -14.27 10.64
C LEU A 24 -32.89 -14.65 10.68
N ASP A 25 -33.36 -15.44 9.70
CA ASP A 25 -34.74 -15.96 9.68
C ASP A 25 -35.04 -16.80 10.92
N TRP A 26 -34.12 -17.69 11.30
CA TRP A 26 -34.28 -18.54 12.48
C TRP A 26 -34.33 -17.71 13.77
N ILE A 27 -33.45 -16.72 13.93
CA ILE A 27 -33.45 -15.81 15.08
C ILE A 27 -34.78 -15.06 15.15
N GLN A 28 -35.26 -14.54 14.01
CA GLN A 28 -36.49 -13.77 13.94
C GLN A 28 -37.72 -14.61 14.33
N ALA A 29 -37.76 -15.87 13.89
CA ALA A 29 -38.88 -16.78 14.14
C ALA A 29 -38.86 -17.42 15.55
N THR A 30 -37.68 -17.60 16.14
CA THR A 30 -37.51 -18.51 17.29
C THR A 30 -37.07 -17.82 18.57
N VAL A 31 -36.32 -16.71 18.47
CA VAL A 31 -35.84 -15.99 19.65
C VAL A 31 -36.90 -14.96 20.04
N ASP A 32 -37.27 -14.89 21.31
CA ASP A 32 -38.22 -13.89 21.81
C ASP A 32 -37.53 -12.51 21.88
N CYS A 33 -38.20 -11.46 21.40
CA CYS A 33 -37.70 -10.09 21.43
C CYS A 33 -37.77 -9.45 22.82
N MET A 34 -38.51 -10.05 23.74
CA MET A 34 -38.66 -9.60 25.12
C MET A 34 -37.53 -10.07 26.05
N ILE A 35 -36.61 -10.91 25.56
CA ILE A 35 -35.44 -11.35 26.33
C ILE A 35 -34.51 -10.15 26.53
N PRO A 36 -34.24 -9.73 27.78
CA PRO A 36 -33.40 -8.58 28.04
C PRO A 36 -31.95 -8.82 27.61
N ASP A 37 -31.33 -7.78 27.07
CA ASP A 37 -29.93 -7.81 26.68
C ASP A 37 -29.01 -7.93 27.91
N ARG A 38 -27.82 -8.47 27.66
CA ARG A 38 -26.77 -8.54 28.67
C ARG A 38 -26.16 -7.16 28.94
N SER A 39 -25.96 -6.83 30.22
CA SER A 39 -25.36 -5.55 30.63
C SER A 39 -23.88 -5.41 30.27
N ASP A 40 -23.21 -6.52 29.96
CA ASP A 40 -21.80 -6.64 29.57
C ASP A 40 -21.62 -6.89 28.05
N ALA A 41 -22.68 -6.76 27.26
CA ALA A 41 -22.61 -6.92 25.82
C ALA A 41 -21.64 -5.89 25.20
N TRP A 42 -20.83 -6.34 24.24
CA TRP A 42 -20.01 -5.46 23.40
C TRP A 42 -20.92 -4.38 22.81
N SER A 43 -20.42 -3.14 22.68
CA SER A 43 -21.25 -1.99 22.29
C SER A 43 -22.09 -2.33 21.05
N TRP A 44 -23.41 -2.48 21.22
CA TRP A 44 -24.32 -2.82 20.13
C TRP A 44 -24.12 -1.84 18.98
N GLN A 45 -23.56 -2.32 17.86
CA GLN A 45 -23.44 -1.54 16.64
C GLN A 45 -24.75 -1.63 15.86
N ASP A 46 -25.11 -0.54 15.20
CA ASP A 46 -26.30 -0.52 14.35
C ASP A 46 -26.21 -1.66 13.29
N PRO A 47 -27.25 -2.51 13.15
CA PRO A 47 -27.30 -3.58 12.16
C PRO A 47 -26.92 -3.16 10.74
N PHE A 48 -27.30 -1.94 10.34
CA PHE A 48 -26.95 -1.39 9.03
C PHE A 48 -25.46 -1.04 8.93
N VAL A 49 -24.80 -0.64 10.03
CA VAL A 49 -23.34 -0.41 10.05
C VAL A 49 -22.59 -1.73 9.92
N ILE A 50 -23.06 -2.80 10.58
CA ILE A 50 -22.47 -4.13 10.49
C ILE A 50 -22.64 -4.68 9.07
N ALA A 51 -23.86 -4.70 8.54
CA ALA A 51 -24.13 -5.14 7.18
C ALA A 51 -23.36 -4.31 6.14
N GLY A 52 -23.23 -3.01 6.38
CA GLY A 52 -22.46 -2.10 5.52
C GLY A 52 -20.96 -2.36 5.54
N ARG A 53 -20.38 -2.78 6.67
CA ARG A 53 -18.97 -3.20 6.78
C ARG A 53 -18.68 -4.49 6.00
N VAL A 54 -19.60 -5.46 6.09
CA VAL A 54 -19.41 -6.82 5.53
C VAL A 54 -19.67 -6.84 4.01
N GLY A 55 -20.45 -5.89 3.49
CA GLY A 55 -20.69 -5.76 2.05
C GLY A 55 -21.86 -6.56 1.50
N LYS A 56 -22.72 -7.11 2.36
CA LYS A 56 -23.83 -7.99 1.96
C LYS A 56 -25.11 -7.20 1.77
N VAL A 57 -25.39 -6.83 0.51
CA VAL A 57 -26.62 -6.10 0.15
C VAL A 57 -27.88 -6.91 0.51
N ASP A 58 -27.85 -8.23 0.35
CA ASP A 58 -28.98 -9.09 0.72
C ASP A 58 -29.33 -8.98 2.22
N SER A 59 -28.33 -8.78 3.09
CA SER A 59 -28.56 -8.53 4.51
C SER A 59 -29.23 -7.17 4.76
N LEU A 60 -28.91 -6.15 3.96
CA LEU A 60 -29.55 -4.83 4.04
C LEU A 60 -31.01 -4.90 3.56
N ASP A 61 -31.26 -5.60 2.46
CA ASP A 61 -32.61 -5.84 1.94
C ASP A 61 -33.44 -6.68 2.93
N TRP A 62 -32.83 -7.68 3.56
CA TRP A 62 -33.45 -8.48 4.60
C TRP A 62 -33.85 -7.63 5.81
N LEU A 63 -32.96 -6.74 6.28
CA LEU A 63 -33.26 -5.83 7.39
C LEU A 63 -34.49 -4.97 7.09
N ILE A 64 -34.53 -4.31 5.92
CA ILE A 64 -35.69 -3.50 5.53
C ILE A 64 -36.96 -4.36 5.42
N SER A 65 -36.89 -5.52 4.78
CA SER A 65 -38.03 -6.41 4.56
C SER A 65 -38.61 -6.97 5.87
N ASN A 66 -37.78 -7.08 6.91
CA ASN A 66 -38.19 -7.54 8.24
C ASN A 66 -38.51 -6.39 9.21
N GLY A 67 -38.74 -5.19 8.69
CA GLY A 67 -39.26 -4.06 9.47
C GLY A 67 -38.19 -3.23 10.21
N TYR A 68 -36.90 -3.50 9.97
CA TYR A 68 -35.85 -2.60 10.46
C TYR A 68 -35.88 -1.32 9.63
N LEU A 69 -35.99 -0.18 10.31
CA LEU A 69 -36.01 1.12 9.65
C LEU A 69 -34.59 1.61 9.44
N PHE A 70 -34.27 1.96 8.19
CA PHE A 70 -33.02 2.66 7.90
C PHE A 70 -32.95 3.95 8.73
N PRO A 71 -31.81 4.27 9.38
CA PRO A 71 -31.74 5.39 10.30
C PRO A 71 -32.15 6.71 9.65
N LYS A 72 -33.03 7.48 10.31
CA LYS A 72 -33.44 8.81 9.80
C LYS A 72 -32.41 9.89 10.13
N ALA A 73 -31.71 9.76 11.26
CA ALA A 73 -30.71 10.71 11.71
C ALA A 73 -29.55 10.77 10.71
N ALA A 74 -29.18 11.99 10.30
CA ALA A 74 -28.14 12.19 9.30
C ALA A 74 -26.77 11.62 9.74
N GLN A 75 -26.42 11.74 11.03
CA GLN A 75 -25.20 11.15 11.60
C GLN A 75 -25.16 9.62 11.50
N SER A 76 -26.28 8.94 11.72
CA SER A 76 -26.36 7.48 11.62
C SER A 76 -26.27 7.01 10.17
N ARG A 77 -26.90 7.73 9.23
CA ARG A 77 -26.77 7.45 7.78
C ARG A 77 -25.34 7.67 7.30
N ALA A 78 -24.70 8.75 7.76
CA ALA A 78 -23.30 9.04 7.50
C ALA A 78 -22.38 7.91 8.01
N ALA A 79 -22.57 7.40 9.23
CA ALA A 79 -21.79 6.30 9.79
C ALA A 79 -21.78 5.04 8.90
N ILE A 80 -22.95 4.69 8.34
CA ILE A 80 -23.11 3.51 7.49
C ILE A 80 -22.36 3.69 6.16
N ILE A 81 -22.49 4.87 5.54
CA ILE A 81 -21.77 5.23 4.30
C ILE A 81 -20.26 5.21 4.54
N SER A 82 -19.80 5.83 5.62
CA SER A 82 -18.39 5.87 6.01
C SER A 82 -17.80 4.48 6.21
N SER A 83 -18.53 3.61 6.89
CA SER A 83 -18.13 2.21 7.06
C SER A 83 -18.04 1.50 5.71
N ALA A 84 -19.06 1.63 4.85
CA ALA A 84 -19.04 0.98 3.54
C ALA A 84 -17.86 1.43 2.66
N ILE A 85 -17.51 2.73 2.68
CA ILE A 85 -16.35 3.27 1.97
C ILE A 85 -15.03 2.73 2.56
N LEU A 86 -14.88 2.79 3.88
CA LEU A 86 -13.65 2.35 4.56
C LEU A 86 -13.34 0.88 4.29
N TYR A 87 -14.38 0.04 4.26
CA TYR A 87 -14.27 -1.40 4.04
C TYR A 87 -14.41 -1.80 2.56
N LYS A 88 -14.34 -0.83 1.63
CA LYS A 88 -14.33 -1.05 0.18
C LYS A 88 -15.55 -1.78 -0.39
N GLN A 89 -16.74 -1.53 0.17
CA GLN A 89 -17.97 -2.25 -0.16
C GLN A 89 -18.80 -1.53 -1.24
N ASP A 90 -18.38 -1.65 -2.50
CA ASP A 90 -19.02 -1.01 -3.68
C ASP A 90 -20.54 -1.23 -3.73
N ALA A 91 -20.98 -2.47 -3.57
CA ALA A 91 -22.38 -2.87 -3.73
C ALA A 91 -23.28 -2.21 -2.66
N VAL A 92 -22.78 -2.10 -1.43
CA VAL A 92 -23.49 -1.40 -0.34
C VAL A 92 -23.59 0.08 -0.65
N VAL A 93 -22.50 0.71 -1.10
CA VAL A 93 -22.55 2.13 -1.41
C VAL A 93 -23.54 2.41 -2.54
N GLN A 94 -23.53 1.61 -3.61
CA GLN A 94 -24.52 1.71 -4.68
C GLN A 94 -25.95 1.53 -4.17
N TRP A 95 -26.16 0.57 -3.26
CA TRP A 95 -27.47 0.35 -2.66
C TRP A 95 -27.94 1.57 -1.87
N ILE A 96 -27.07 2.20 -1.07
CA ILE A 96 -27.42 3.41 -0.30
C ILE A 96 -27.78 4.56 -1.25
N LEU A 97 -26.97 4.78 -2.30
CA LEU A 97 -27.19 5.84 -3.28
C LEU A 97 -28.49 5.62 -4.08
N LYS A 98 -28.75 4.39 -4.54
CA LYS A 98 -29.95 4.03 -5.31
C LYS A 98 -31.25 4.24 -4.53
N ASN A 99 -31.21 4.03 -3.21
CA ASN A 99 -32.37 4.21 -2.34
C ASN A 99 -32.54 5.65 -1.82
N GLY A 100 -31.73 6.61 -2.27
CA GLY A 100 -31.81 8.02 -1.84
C GLY A 100 -31.37 8.25 -0.39
N PHE A 101 -30.75 7.26 0.24
CA PHE A 101 -30.39 7.32 1.66
C PHE A 101 -29.23 8.30 1.95
N ALA A 102 -28.51 8.75 0.92
CA ALA A 102 -27.48 9.77 1.03
C ALA A 102 -28.01 11.21 0.83
N GLU A 103 -29.30 11.39 0.53
CA GLU A 103 -29.88 12.73 0.35
C GLU A 103 -29.87 13.53 1.65
N SER A 104 -29.69 14.85 1.53
CA SER A 104 -29.71 15.84 2.62
C SER A 104 -28.61 15.74 3.67
N LEU A 105 -27.56 14.95 3.46
CA LEU A 105 -26.41 14.90 4.37
C LEU A 105 -25.63 16.22 4.34
N SER A 106 -25.15 16.69 5.51
CA SER A 106 -24.33 17.89 5.65
C SER A 106 -22.88 17.56 6.04
N LYS A 107 -21.99 18.57 5.98
CA LYS A 107 -20.58 18.45 6.40
C LYS A 107 -20.46 17.92 7.83
N GLN A 108 -21.32 18.40 8.72
CA GLN A 108 -21.25 18.09 10.14
C GLN A 108 -21.61 16.63 10.41
N ASP A 109 -22.58 16.10 9.65
CA ASP A 109 -23.05 14.72 9.80
C ASP A 109 -21.98 13.68 9.44
N LEU A 110 -21.14 14.00 8.45
CA LEU A 110 -20.01 13.17 8.02
C LEU A 110 -18.75 13.38 8.88
N GLY A 111 -18.64 14.53 9.55
CA GLY A 111 -17.46 14.93 10.33
C GLY A 111 -17.45 14.46 11.79
N GLU A 112 -18.60 14.16 12.40
CA GLU A 112 -18.68 13.82 13.84
C GLU A 112 -18.09 12.44 14.22
N PHE A 113 -17.76 11.57 13.26
CA PHE A 113 -17.00 10.33 13.50
C PHE A 113 -15.48 10.56 13.57
N ALA A 114 -15.00 11.80 13.42
CA ALA A 114 -13.60 12.18 13.37
C ALA A 114 -12.93 12.32 14.76
N SER A 115 -13.15 11.38 15.68
CA SER A 115 -12.18 11.17 16.77
C SER A 115 -10.85 10.59 16.23
N THR A 116 -10.87 10.11 14.98
CA THR A 116 -9.70 9.83 14.14
C THR A 116 -9.78 10.71 12.88
N PRO A 117 -8.79 11.56 12.56
CA PRO A 117 -8.86 12.51 11.45
C PRO A 117 -8.93 11.93 10.02
N SER A 118 -9.14 10.63 9.81
CA SER A 118 -8.81 9.94 8.55
C SER A 118 -9.94 9.21 7.81
N THR A 119 -11.19 9.15 8.31
CA THR A 119 -12.08 8.04 7.89
C THR A 119 -13.36 8.38 7.14
N VAL A 120 -13.62 9.66 6.79
CA VAL A 120 -14.73 10.04 5.89
C VAL A 120 -14.28 11.11 4.88
N SER A 121 -13.05 11.01 4.37
CA SER A 121 -12.60 11.93 3.33
C SER A 121 -12.96 11.37 1.95
N LEU A 122 -13.31 12.25 1.00
CA LEU A 122 -13.39 11.90 -0.43
C LEU A 122 -12.13 11.15 -0.90
N GLN A 123 -11.00 11.44 -0.25
CA GLN A 123 -9.74 10.74 -0.39
C GLN A 123 -9.86 9.24 -0.09
N GLY A 124 -10.58 8.78 0.94
CA GLY A 124 -10.83 7.34 1.15
C GLY A 124 -11.64 6.68 0.02
N ALA A 125 -12.57 7.42 -0.59
CA ALA A 125 -13.31 6.97 -1.77
C ALA A 125 -12.41 6.91 -3.03
N PHE A 126 -11.49 7.87 -3.20
CA PHE A 126 -10.44 7.81 -4.22
C PHE A 126 -9.49 6.64 -3.99
N SER A 127 -8.94 6.50 -2.79
CA SER A 127 -8.02 5.43 -2.37
C SER A 127 -8.62 4.03 -2.59
N SER A 128 -9.94 3.93 -2.51
CA SER A 128 -10.67 2.67 -2.70
C SER A 128 -11.21 2.47 -4.13
N GLY A 129 -11.06 3.45 -5.03
CA GLY A 129 -11.55 3.36 -6.41
C GLY A 129 -13.07 3.42 -6.54
N HIS A 130 -13.76 4.06 -5.60
CA HIS A 130 -15.23 4.19 -5.62
C HIS A 130 -15.68 5.30 -6.58
N ALA A 131 -15.50 5.09 -7.88
CA ALA A 131 -15.82 6.07 -8.93
C ALA A 131 -17.28 6.55 -8.88
N ASN A 132 -18.21 5.66 -8.52
CA ASN A 132 -19.62 5.97 -8.29
C ASN A 132 -19.84 6.96 -7.14
N VAL A 133 -19.06 6.86 -6.07
CA VAL A 133 -19.11 7.79 -4.93
C VAL A 133 -18.57 9.14 -5.36
N VAL A 134 -17.44 9.15 -6.07
CA VAL A 134 -16.86 10.38 -6.64
C VAL A 134 -17.84 11.03 -7.62
N GLU A 135 -18.53 10.26 -8.46
CA GLU A 135 -19.51 10.77 -9.42
C GLU A 135 -20.74 11.36 -8.71
N TRP A 136 -21.33 10.60 -7.79
CA TRP A 136 -22.44 11.09 -6.96
C TRP A 136 -22.03 12.36 -6.22
N TRP A 137 -20.82 12.38 -5.68
CA TRP A 137 -20.28 13.54 -5.02
C TRP A 137 -20.21 14.76 -5.95
N MET A 138 -19.67 14.59 -7.14
CA MET A 138 -19.48 15.70 -8.08
C MET A 138 -20.78 16.17 -8.72
N ARG A 139 -21.69 15.26 -9.03
CA ARG A 139 -22.91 15.57 -9.78
C ARG A 139 -24.11 15.83 -8.86
N GLN A 140 -24.28 15.04 -7.80
CA GLN A 140 -25.54 14.89 -7.07
C GLN A 140 -25.50 15.39 -5.61
N SER A 141 -24.33 15.67 -5.03
CA SER A 141 -24.20 16.00 -3.59
C SER A 141 -24.67 17.39 -3.14
N GLY A 142 -25.16 18.23 -4.07
CA GLY A 142 -25.70 19.55 -3.75
C GLY A 142 -24.72 20.45 -2.99
N SER A 143 -25.06 20.83 -1.75
CA SER A 143 -24.28 21.72 -0.87
C SER A 143 -23.00 21.08 -0.31
N LEU A 144 -22.88 19.75 -0.34
CA LEU A 144 -21.68 19.02 0.12
C LEU A 144 -20.46 19.23 -0.80
N LYS A 145 -20.65 19.68 -2.05
CA LYS A 145 -19.56 19.95 -3.01
C LYS A 145 -18.47 20.87 -2.45
N ASN A 146 -18.84 21.79 -1.56
CA ASN A 146 -17.94 22.79 -0.97
C ASN A 146 -17.52 22.45 0.48
N ALA A 147 -18.11 21.39 1.06
CA ALA A 147 -17.94 21.08 2.47
C ALA A 147 -16.58 20.43 2.77
N PHE A 148 -16.02 19.70 1.82
CA PHE A 148 -14.78 18.98 2.05
C PHE A 148 -13.62 19.78 1.48
N SER A 149 -12.82 20.33 2.37
CA SER A 149 -11.42 20.60 2.04
C SER A 149 -10.81 19.24 1.75
N LEU A 150 -10.76 18.88 0.47
CA LEU A 150 -9.67 18.07 -0.07
C LEU A 150 -8.42 18.54 0.66
N CYS A 151 -7.69 17.66 1.34
CA CYS A 151 -6.38 18.01 1.87
C CYS A 151 -5.57 18.65 0.72
N ARG A 152 -5.51 19.99 0.71
CA ARG A 152 -4.93 20.81 -0.37
C ARG A 152 -5.48 20.62 -1.81
N GLY A 153 -6.76 20.29 -1.99
CA GLY A 153 -7.43 20.54 -3.28
C GLY A 153 -7.21 19.57 -4.45
N GLN A 154 -6.44 18.49 -4.29
CA GLN A 154 -6.03 17.64 -5.42
C GLN A 154 -6.10 16.13 -5.09
N PRO A 155 -6.42 15.26 -6.07
CA PRO A 155 -6.34 13.81 -5.89
C PRO A 155 -4.86 13.44 -5.72
N SER A 156 -4.48 12.95 -4.54
CA SER A 156 -3.12 12.45 -4.32
C SER A 156 -3.10 10.96 -4.55
N LEU A 157 -2.19 10.49 -5.40
CA LEU A 157 -1.89 9.07 -5.56
C LEU A 157 -1.01 8.45 -4.47
N ALA A 158 -0.52 9.30 -3.58
CA ALA A 158 0.26 8.95 -2.41
C ALA A 158 -0.36 7.89 -1.47
N GLU A 159 -1.70 7.86 -1.35
CA GLU A 159 -2.39 6.92 -0.45
C GLU A 159 -2.83 5.61 -1.13
N PHE A 160 -2.40 5.39 -2.38
CA PHE A 160 -2.73 4.18 -3.12
C PHE A 160 -1.88 3.00 -2.65
N GLY A 161 -2.56 2.04 -2.02
CA GLY A 161 -1.98 0.73 -1.72
C GLY A 161 -1.76 -0.10 -2.99
N ASN A 162 -0.80 -1.02 -2.95
CA ASN A 162 -0.37 -1.83 -4.10
C ASN A 162 -1.48 -2.71 -4.72
N ASP A 163 -2.61 -2.90 -4.03
CA ASP A 163 -3.63 -3.92 -4.35
C ASP A 163 -4.88 -3.35 -5.05
N THR A 164 -4.75 -2.20 -5.71
CA THR A 164 -5.89 -1.41 -6.17
C THR A 164 -5.77 -1.09 -7.66
N GLY A 165 -6.26 -2.01 -8.49
CA GLY A 165 -6.18 -1.96 -9.95
C GLY A 165 -7.08 -0.91 -10.65
N PRO A 166 -7.76 -1.26 -11.77
CA PRO A 166 -8.39 -0.29 -12.71
C PRO A 166 -9.44 0.64 -12.09
N LYS A 167 -10.05 0.25 -10.96
CA LYS A 167 -11.08 1.04 -10.26
C LYS A 167 -10.63 2.44 -9.84
N GLN A 168 -9.34 2.64 -9.59
CA GLN A 168 -8.81 3.95 -9.21
C GLN A 168 -8.66 4.89 -10.40
N LEU A 169 -8.32 4.35 -11.56
CA LEU A 169 -8.30 5.11 -12.80
C LEU A 169 -9.71 5.63 -13.11
N ASP A 170 -10.74 4.81 -12.91
CA ASP A 170 -12.14 5.23 -13.09
C ASP A 170 -12.49 6.42 -12.18
N ALA A 171 -12.06 6.41 -10.91
CA ALA A 171 -12.29 7.53 -9.99
C ALA A 171 -11.57 8.81 -10.44
N LEU A 172 -10.33 8.69 -10.91
CA LEU A 172 -9.53 9.82 -11.44
C LEU A 172 -10.14 10.38 -12.74
N GLN A 173 -10.67 9.51 -13.61
CA GLN A 173 -11.38 9.90 -14.82
C GLN A 173 -12.63 10.72 -14.49
N VAL A 174 -13.47 10.24 -13.57
CA VAL A 174 -14.67 10.97 -13.12
C VAL A 174 -14.30 12.34 -12.55
N TRP A 175 -13.20 12.43 -11.80
CA TRP A 175 -12.69 13.69 -11.27
C TRP A 175 -12.32 14.68 -12.38
N PHE A 176 -11.55 14.20 -13.36
CA PHE A 176 -11.11 15.00 -14.51
C PHE A 176 -12.28 15.48 -15.36
N GLU A 177 -13.22 14.57 -15.68
CA GLU A 177 -14.42 14.87 -16.46
C GLU A 177 -15.36 15.85 -15.76
N ALA A 178 -15.31 15.91 -14.43
CA ALA A 178 -16.03 16.92 -13.64
C ALA A 178 -15.38 18.32 -13.70
N GLY A 179 -14.31 18.51 -14.48
CA GLY A 179 -13.62 19.79 -14.66
C GLY A 179 -12.84 20.24 -13.43
N ARG A 180 -12.42 19.30 -12.59
CA ARG A 180 -11.63 19.60 -11.39
C ARG A 180 -10.15 19.67 -11.72
N ALA A 181 -9.44 20.53 -10.99
CA ALA A 181 -8.00 20.67 -11.14
C ALA A 181 -7.29 19.36 -10.78
N ILE A 182 -6.28 19.02 -11.58
CA ILE A 182 -5.35 17.91 -11.34
C ILE A 182 -3.96 18.52 -11.34
N ASP A 183 -3.15 18.17 -10.34
CA ASP A 183 -1.72 18.38 -10.41
C ASP A 183 -1.13 17.29 -11.29
N PHE A 184 -0.88 17.61 -12.55
CA PHE A 184 -0.34 16.64 -13.48
C PHE A 184 1.05 16.18 -13.05
N ALA A 185 1.93 17.08 -12.62
CA ALA A 185 3.30 16.72 -12.25
C ALA A 185 3.30 15.74 -11.07
N LYS A 186 2.54 16.04 -10.02
CA LYS A 186 2.41 15.14 -8.86
C LYS A 186 1.76 13.81 -9.22
N CYS A 187 0.69 13.84 -10.01
CA CYS A 187 -0.03 12.63 -10.43
C CYS A 187 0.85 11.73 -11.32
N ILE A 188 1.59 12.31 -12.26
CA ILE A 188 2.55 11.60 -13.10
C ILE A 188 3.66 11.00 -12.22
N HIS A 189 4.19 11.76 -11.28
CA HIS A 189 5.26 11.30 -10.38
C HIS A 189 4.79 10.09 -9.56
N GLU A 190 3.66 10.19 -8.88
CA GLU A 190 3.12 9.11 -8.07
C GLU A 190 2.73 7.88 -8.90
N ALA A 191 2.16 8.04 -10.11
CA ALA A 191 1.85 6.93 -11.02
C ALA A 191 3.13 6.23 -11.51
N SER A 192 4.18 7.02 -11.78
CA SER A 192 5.50 6.52 -12.12
C SER A 192 6.13 5.74 -10.98
N VAL A 193 5.93 6.20 -9.74
CA VAL A 193 6.41 5.52 -8.55
C VAL A 193 5.65 4.21 -8.33
N LYS A 194 4.33 4.22 -8.43
CA LYS A 194 3.51 3.03 -8.18
C LYS A 194 3.47 2.03 -9.36
N GLY A 195 4.19 2.26 -10.45
CA GLY A 195 4.16 1.37 -11.61
C GLY A 195 2.87 1.39 -12.42
N ARG A 196 2.06 2.44 -12.28
CA ARG A 196 0.71 2.53 -12.85
C ARG A 196 0.74 2.99 -14.30
N VAL A 197 1.15 2.07 -15.18
CA VAL A 197 1.21 2.29 -16.63
C VAL A 197 -0.15 2.68 -17.20
N ASP A 198 -1.24 2.11 -16.67
CA ASP A 198 -2.62 2.47 -17.03
C ASP A 198 -2.93 3.95 -16.79
N VAL A 199 -2.48 4.50 -15.65
CA VAL A 199 -2.65 5.91 -15.32
C VAL A 199 -1.73 6.79 -16.17
N LEU A 200 -0.48 6.37 -16.40
CA LEU A 200 0.46 7.10 -17.28
C LEU A 200 -0.05 7.19 -18.72
N ASP A 201 -0.54 6.08 -19.27
CA ASP A 201 -1.16 6.03 -20.59
C ASP A 201 -2.38 6.95 -20.67
N TRP A 202 -3.26 6.91 -19.66
CA TRP A 202 -4.41 7.80 -19.62
C TRP A 202 -4.00 9.28 -19.52
N LEU A 203 -3.02 9.63 -18.68
CA LEU A 203 -2.52 10.99 -18.53
C LEU A 203 -1.94 11.54 -19.84
N LEU A 204 -1.17 10.72 -20.55
CA LEU A 204 -0.55 11.09 -21.81
C LEU A 204 -1.57 11.19 -22.96
N GLN A 205 -2.43 10.19 -23.12
CA GLN A 205 -3.28 10.05 -24.31
C GLN A 205 -4.63 10.74 -24.17
N SER A 206 -5.28 10.59 -23.00
CA SER A 206 -6.67 11.01 -22.77
C SER A 206 -6.76 12.35 -22.05
N ALA A 207 -6.07 12.49 -20.92
CA ALA A 207 -6.06 13.74 -20.15
C ALA A 207 -5.20 14.82 -20.83
N LYS A 208 -4.29 14.41 -21.72
CA LYS A 208 -3.35 15.28 -22.45
C LYS A 208 -2.58 16.19 -21.49
N ALA A 209 -2.01 15.60 -20.46
CA ALA A 209 -1.17 16.30 -19.50
C ALA A 209 -0.01 17.03 -20.24
N PRO A 210 0.34 18.27 -19.85
CA PRO A 210 1.42 19.02 -20.48
C PRO A 210 2.77 18.29 -20.36
N GLU A 211 3.58 18.38 -21.41
CA GLU A 211 4.92 17.78 -21.41
C GLU A 211 5.82 18.34 -20.30
N ASP A 212 5.68 19.63 -19.99
CA ASP A 212 6.39 20.29 -18.89
C ASP A 212 6.11 19.62 -17.54
N ASP A 213 4.90 19.09 -17.33
CA ASP A 213 4.56 18.39 -16.09
C ASP A 213 5.16 16.98 -16.04
N PHE A 214 5.35 16.33 -17.19
CA PHE A 214 6.15 15.10 -17.28
C PHE A 214 7.63 15.37 -16.98
N VAL A 215 8.20 16.48 -17.46
CA VAL A 215 9.57 16.89 -17.12
C VAL A 215 9.71 17.14 -15.62
N LYS A 216 8.79 17.93 -15.03
CA LYS A 216 8.80 18.18 -13.58
C LYS A 216 8.71 16.89 -12.77
N ALA A 217 7.80 15.99 -13.13
CA ALA A 217 7.60 14.72 -12.45
C ALA A 217 8.85 13.82 -12.49
N TRP A 218 9.69 13.95 -13.52
CA TRP A 218 10.86 13.10 -13.76
C TRP A 218 12.16 13.66 -13.20
N SER A 219 12.38 14.98 -13.25
CA SER A 219 13.69 15.60 -12.99
C SER A 219 13.69 16.80 -12.03
N ASN A 220 12.56 17.15 -11.41
CA ASN A 220 12.52 18.28 -10.47
C ASN A 220 12.81 17.79 -9.05
N ASP A 221 14.07 17.92 -8.60
CA ASP A 221 14.51 17.55 -7.26
C ASP A 221 13.96 18.48 -6.17
N ASP A 222 13.66 19.76 -6.49
CA ASP A 222 13.14 20.73 -5.51
C ASP A 222 11.69 20.43 -5.11
N GLU A 223 10.90 19.92 -6.05
CA GLU A 223 9.47 19.64 -5.88
C GLU A 223 9.22 18.19 -5.45
N PHE A 224 10.08 17.27 -5.89
CA PHE A 224 10.03 15.85 -5.54
C PHE A 224 11.42 15.38 -5.08
N PRO A 225 11.88 15.79 -3.89
CA PRO A 225 13.20 15.46 -3.37
C PRO A 225 13.37 13.96 -3.08
N ASP A 226 14.64 13.54 -3.09
CA ASP A 226 15.04 12.18 -2.79
C ASP A 226 14.82 11.80 -1.31
N GLU A 227 14.66 10.50 -1.06
CA GLU A 227 14.23 9.86 0.21
C GLU A 227 15.05 10.33 1.44
N GLU A 228 16.29 10.78 1.23
CA GLU A 228 17.25 11.12 2.29
C GLU A 228 16.85 12.35 3.14
N THR A 229 15.96 13.23 2.65
CA THR A 229 15.63 14.51 3.34
C THR A 229 14.18 14.67 3.80
N CYS A 230 13.26 13.79 3.39
CA CYS A 230 11.84 13.95 3.73
C CYS A 230 11.24 12.66 4.31
N GLY A 231 11.08 12.62 5.65
CA GLY A 231 10.27 11.61 6.34
C GLY A 231 8.76 11.63 5.99
N GLU A 232 8.35 12.45 5.02
CA GLU A 232 6.99 12.56 4.49
C GLU A 232 6.88 12.27 2.98
N MET A 233 7.95 11.86 2.30
CA MET A 233 7.86 11.45 0.88
C MET A 233 7.71 9.94 0.71
N TYR A 234 6.86 9.59 -0.25
CA TYR A 234 6.15 8.32 -0.43
C TYR A 234 6.98 7.17 -1.01
N ALA A 235 8.30 7.24 -0.90
CA ALA A 235 9.15 6.07 -0.84
C ALA A 235 9.25 5.71 0.64
N PHE A 236 8.22 5.02 1.13
CA PHE A 236 8.29 4.43 2.47
C PHE A 236 8.92 3.06 2.29
N PHE A 237 9.91 2.76 3.13
CA PHE A 237 10.49 1.45 3.38
C PHE A 237 9.50 0.31 3.05
N TRP A 238 9.98 -0.68 2.27
CA TRP A 238 9.28 -1.90 1.83
C TRP A 238 8.39 -1.82 0.58
N PHE A 239 8.10 -0.65 -0.01
CA PHE A 239 7.09 -0.53 -1.09
C PHE A 239 7.61 -0.38 -2.53
N ASP A 240 8.87 0.02 -2.74
CA ASP A 240 9.48 0.26 -4.08
C ASP A 240 9.91 -1.03 -4.81
N MET A 241 9.90 -2.18 -4.13
CA MET A 241 10.64 -3.38 -4.58
C MET A 241 10.22 -3.97 -5.95
N GLU A 242 8.99 -3.77 -6.42
CA GLU A 242 8.46 -4.48 -7.60
C GLU A 242 7.85 -3.60 -8.72
N ASN A 243 7.46 -2.35 -8.45
CA ASN A 243 6.46 -1.69 -9.31
C ASN A 243 7.03 -0.71 -10.36
N HIS A 244 8.24 -0.18 -10.21
CA HIS A 244 8.73 0.88 -11.11
C HIS A 244 9.30 0.40 -12.45
N GLY A 245 9.51 -0.92 -12.62
CA GLY A 245 10.11 -1.46 -13.85
C GLY A 245 9.24 -1.16 -15.07
N ASP A 246 7.94 -1.39 -14.95
CA ASP A 246 6.98 -1.19 -16.04
C ASP A 246 6.83 0.29 -16.38
N SER A 247 6.84 1.18 -15.38
CA SER A 247 6.80 2.62 -15.64
C SER A 247 8.08 3.11 -16.33
N LEU A 248 9.27 2.63 -15.93
CA LEU A 248 10.53 2.97 -16.61
C LEU A 248 10.52 2.56 -18.10
N VAL A 249 9.97 1.37 -18.40
CA VAL A 249 9.79 0.90 -19.79
C VAL A 249 8.81 1.82 -20.53
N TRP A 250 7.70 2.17 -19.89
CA TRP A 250 6.70 3.08 -20.45
C TRP A 250 7.28 4.45 -20.78
N TRP A 251 8.05 5.04 -19.86
CA TRP A 251 8.71 6.34 -20.05
C TRP A 251 9.65 6.32 -21.25
N ARG A 252 10.45 5.26 -21.40
CA ARG A 252 11.31 5.11 -22.57
C ARG A 252 10.50 4.96 -23.86
N ALA A 253 9.42 4.19 -23.83
CA ALA A 253 8.63 3.89 -25.03
C ALA A 253 7.88 5.13 -25.52
N ASN A 254 7.39 5.98 -24.61
CA ASN A 254 6.49 7.09 -24.94
C ASN A 254 7.18 8.46 -24.92
N LEU A 255 8.15 8.67 -24.02
CA LEU A 255 8.81 9.96 -23.78
C LEU A 255 10.35 9.80 -23.63
N PRO A 256 11.05 9.25 -24.65
CA PRO A 256 12.46 8.89 -24.55
C PRO A 256 13.40 10.07 -24.29
N HIS A 257 13.04 11.28 -24.73
CA HIS A 257 13.83 12.49 -24.50
C HIS A 257 13.74 12.98 -23.06
N ILE A 258 12.59 12.80 -22.40
CA ILE A 258 12.41 13.08 -20.97
C ILE A 258 13.11 12.01 -20.15
N ALA A 259 12.96 10.74 -20.53
CA ALA A 259 13.60 9.62 -19.84
C ALA A 259 15.15 9.67 -19.85
N ALA A 260 15.74 10.49 -20.72
CA ALA A 260 17.17 10.75 -20.78
C ALA A 260 17.64 11.85 -19.80
N LEU A 261 16.71 12.58 -19.15
CA LEU A 261 17.03 13.57 -18.14
C LEU A 261 17.47 12.91 -16.83
N PRO A 262 18.22 13.63 -15.96
CA PRO A 262 18.50 13.19 -14.61
C PRO A 262 17.21 12.81 -13.89
N VAL A 263 17.24 11.66 -13.24
CA VAL A 263 16.05 11.12 -12.58
C VAL A 263 16.06 11.55 -11.11
N ASN A 264 14.98 12.16 -10.64
CA ASN A 264 14.85 12.70 -9.27
C ASN A 264 14.42 11.67 -8.21
N ARG A 265 14.82 10.41 -8.38
CA ARG A 265 14.43 9.30 -7.49
C ARG A 265 15.58 8.34 -7.33
N GLY A 266 15.86 7.92 -6.10
CA GLY A 266 16.88 6.96 -5.73
C GLY A 266 16.94 6.74 -4.20
N PRO A 267 17.93 5.99 -3.68
CA PRO A 267 18.83 5.09 -4.39
C PRO A 267 18.11 3.85 -4.93
N TYR A 268 18.54 3.35 -6.09
CA TYR A 268 17.95 2.15 -6.69
C TYR A 268 18.55 0.88 -6.12
N LYS A 269 17.66 -0.03 -5.72
CA LYS A 269 18.01 -1.26 -5.00
C LYS A 269 17.76 -2.50 -5.86
N ASN A 270 16.86 -2.40 -6.84
CA ASN A 270 16.59 -3.46 -7.80
C ASN A 270 17.63 -3.47 -8.94
N PRO A 271 18.34 -4.59 -9.18
CA PRO A 271 19.34 -4.72 -10.25
C PRO A 271 18.76 -4.52 -11.65
N ILE A 272 17.48 -4.84 -11.83
CA ILE A 272 16.76 -4.63 -13.08
C ILE A 272 16.64 -3.13 -13.33
N HIS A 273 16.25 -2.34 -12.32
CA HIS A 273 16.18 -0.87 -12.43
C HIS A 273 17.56 -0.26 -12.71
N ALA A 274 18.60 -0.72 -12.01
CA ALA A 274 19.98 -0.30 -12.24
C ALA A 274 20.40 -0.54 -13.70
N HIS A 275 20.14 -1.75 -14.20
CA HIS A 275 20.42 -2.11 -15.58
C HIS A 275 19.61 -1.27 -16.58
N PHE A 276 18.33 -1.01 -16.30
CA PHE A 276 17.51 -0.12 -17.12
C PHE A 276 18.07 1.30 -17.15
N GLN A 277 18.40 1.89 -16.01
CA GLN A 277 18.93 3.24 -15.94
C GLN A 277 20.25 3.36 -16.71
N GLN A 278 21.21 2.45 -16.45
CA GLN A 278 22.53 2.50 -17.08
C GLN A 278 22.49 2.20 -18.58
N HIS A 279 21.87 1.07 -18.97
CA HIS A 279 21.99 0.54 -20.32
C HIS A 279 20.84 0.99 -21.22
N MET A 280 19.67 1.23 -20.65
CA MET A 280 18.49 1.61 -21.42
C MET A 280 18.24 3.12 -21.44
N LEU A 281 18.40 3.81 -20.32
CA LEU A 281 18.15 5.25 -20.25
C LEU A 281 19.42 6.08 -20.43
N LYS A 282 20.61 5.43 -20.40
CA LYS A 282 21.93 6.10 -20.40
C LYS A 282 22.02 7.18 -19.32
N ASN A 283 21.26 6.99 -18.25
CA ASN A 283 21.25 7.90 -17.14
C ASN A 283 22.50 7.61 -16.29
N SER A 284 23.31 8.62 -16.00
CA SER A 284 24.50 8.50 -15.15
C SER A 284 24.32 9.19 -13.79
N SER A 285 23.16 9.79 -13.53
CA SER A 285 22.88 10.54 -12.30
C SER A 285 22.26 9.68 -11.20
N PHE A 286 22.06 8.38 -11.44
CA PHE A 286 21.43 7.50 -10.45
C PHE A 286 22.48 6.85 -9.54
N GLU A 287 22.18 6.79 -8.25
CA GLU A 287 23.04 6.12 -7.26
C GLU A 287 22.51 4.71 -6.96
N LEU A 288 23.42 3.73 -6.97
CA LEU A 288 23.12 2.35 -6.59
C LEU A 288 23.27 2.17 -5.08
N LEU A 289 22.39 1.35 -4.51
CA LEU A 289 22.55 0.96 -3.12
C LEU A 289 23.91 0.28 -2.91
N ASP A 290 24.58 0.76 -1.88
CA ASP A 290 25.80 0.19 -1.35
C ASP A 290 25.62 -1.30 -0.98
N PRO A 291 26.60 -2.18 -1.28
CA PRO A 291 26.50 -3.62 -1.02
C PRO A 291 26.12 -3.99 0.42
N ARG A 292 26.65 -3.29 1.44
CA ARG A 292 26.33 -3.58 2.84
C ARG A 292 24.87 -3.25 3.12
N HIS A 293 24.42 -2.05 2.73
CA HIS A 293 23.03 -1.64 2.93
C HIS A 293 22.06 -2.55 2.17
N ALA A 294 22.44 -3.05 1.00
CA ALA A 294 21.62 -4.03 0.26
C ALA A 294 21.46 -5.37 1.00
N ILE A 295 22.45 -5.76 1.79
CA ILE A 295 22.42 -6.98 2.61
C ILE A 295 21.59 -6.74 3.87
N GLU A 296 21.85 -5.64 4.57
CA GLU A 296 21.17 -5.27 5.82
C GLU A 296 19.67 -5.06 5.63
N GLU A 297 19.30 -4.21 4.68
CA GLU A 297 17.91 -3.75 4.52
C GLU A 297 17.04 -4.70 3.70
N TYR A 298 17.63 -5.40 2.72
CA TYR A 298 16.86 -6.15 1.69
C TYR A 298 17.13 -7.66 1.69
N GLY A 299 17.81 -8.17 2.72
CA GLY A 299 17.99 -9.60 2.83
C GLY A 299 19.00 -10.17 1.82
N GLY A 300 19.89 -9.34 1.25
CA GLY A 300 20.97 -9.84 0.40
C GLY A 300 20.59 -10.02 -1.06
N LEU A 301 20.26 -8.91 -1.73
CA LEU A 301 19.95 -8.83 -3.16
C LEU A 301 21.15 -9.28 -4.03
N VAL A 302 21.32 -10.59 -4.20
CA VAL A 302 22.44 -11.20 -4.96
C VAL A 302 22.53 -10.66 -6.39
N GLY A 303 21.39 -10.37 -7.03
CA GLY A 303 21.39 -9.77 -8.36
C GLY A 303 22.09 -8.39 -8.41
N LEU A 304 22.05 -7.62 -7.31
CA LEU A 304 22.67 -6.29 -7.22
C LEU A 304 24.18 -6.44 -7.07
N LEU A 305 24.60 -7.39 -6.23
CA LEU A 305 26.01 -7.71 -6.05
C LEU A 305 26.63 -8.23 -7.37
N GLU A 306 25.92 -9.09 -8.09
CA GLU A 306 26.33 -9.55 -9.42
C GLU A 306 26.42 -8.40 -10.43
N TYR A 307 25.50 -7.43 -10.35
CA TYR A 307 25.53 -6.23 -11.17
C TYR A 307 26.77 -5.38 -10.89
N TRP A 308 27.02 -5.02 -9.62
CA TRP A 308 28.21 -4.28 -9.17
C TRP A 308 29.50 -4.92 -9.67
N LYS A 309 29.60 -6.25 -9.54
CA LYS A 309 30.75 -7.01 -10.01
C LYS A 309 30.94 -6.87 -11.53
N LYS A 310 29.87 -6.98 -12.32
CA LYS A 310 29.92 -6.89 -13.79
C LYS A 310 30.21 -5.49 -14.31
N THR A 311 29.78 -4.44 -13.61
CA THR A 311 29.91 -3.04 -14.06
C THR A 311 31.20 -2.36 -13.58
N GLY A 312 32.16 -3.12 -13.05
CA GLY A 312 33.48 -2.62 -12.65
C GLY A 312 33.58 -2.19 -11.17
N GLY A 313 32.52 -2.41 -10.39
CA GLY A 313 32.46 -2.14 -8.96
C GLY A 313 32.98 -3.26 -8.06
N GLY A 314 33.73 -4.22 -8.61
CA GLY A 314 34.34 -5.33 -7.85
C GLY A 314 35.24 -4.87 -6.70
N HIS A 315 35.97 -3.76 -6.88
CA HIS A 315 36.84 -3.19 -5.84
C HIS A 315 36.04 -2.77 -4.59
N LYS A 316 34.88 -2.13 -4.76
CA LYS A 316 34.01 -1.73 -3.66
C LYS A 316 33.48 -2.94 -2.90
N LEU A 317 33.15 -4.02 -3.62
CA LEU A 317 32.74 -5.29 -3.00
C LEU A 317 33.87 -5.90 -2.16
N GLU A 318 35.12 -5.85 -2.64
CA GLU A 318 36.29 -6.32 -1.88
C GLU A 318 36.55 -5.47 -0.64
N ASP A 319 36.47 -4.15 -0.76
CA ASP A 319 36.69 -3.20 0.33
C ASP A 319 35.64 -3.37 1.45
N ASP A 320 34.37 -3.58 1.10
CA ASP A 320 33.28 -3.78 2.05
C ASP A 320 33.02 -5.26 2.40
N ALA A 321 33.87 -6.19 1.95
CA ALA A 321 33.64 -7.63 2.11
C ALA A 321 33.44 -8.05 3.57
N ASP A 322 34.27 -7.58 4.48
CA ASP A 322 34.21 -7.92 5.91
C ASP A 322 32.87 -7.49 6.53
N ARG A 323 32.42 -6.27 6.21
CA ARG A 323 31.13 -5.73 6.67
C ARG A 323 29.97 -6.52 6.08
N CYS A 324 29.98 -6.74 4.75
CA CYS A 324 28.93 -7.47 4.05
C CYS A 324 28.76 -8.91 4.57
N LEU A 325 29.87 -9.62 4.78
CA LEU A 325 29.87 -10.99 5.28
C LEU A 325 29.46 -11.07 6.76
N THR A 326 29.77 -10.05 7.56
CA THR A 326 29.32 -9.94 8.96
C THR A 326 27.80 -9.80 9.01
N GLU A 327 27.24 -8.86 8.25
CA GLU A 327 25.79 -8.64 8.16
C GLU A 327 25.07 -9.90 7.64
N ALA A 328 25.53 -10.49 6.54
CA ALA A 328 24.95 -11.72 6.00
C ALA A 328 24.95 -12.86 7.04
N SER A 329 25.97 -12.93 7.88
CA SER A 329 26.07 -13.91 8.96
C SER A 329 25.11 -13.62 10.11
N GLU A 330 25.02 -12.36 10.54
CA GLU A 330 24.09 -11.90 11.58
C GLU A 330 22.63 -12.19 11.20
N TYR A 331 22.26 -11.97 9.94
CA TYR A 331 20.91 -12.19 9.43
C TYR A 331 20.64 -13.62 8.94
N GLY A 332 21.67 -14.46 8.79
CA GLY A 332 21.52 -15.85 8.33
C GLY A 332 21.29 -15.99 6.83
N GLN A 333 21.79 -15.05 6.03
CA GLN A 333 21.61 -14.93 4.59
C GLN A 333 22.62 -15.81 3.83
N TYR A 334 22.45 -17.13 3.92
CA TYR A 334 23.38 -18.09 3.32
C TYR A 334 23.51 -17.96 1.80
N HIS A 335 22.48 -17.46 1.10
CA HIS A 335 22.51 -17.21 -0.35
C HIS A 335 23.50 -16.10 -0.74
N VAL A 336 23.71 -15.09 0.12
CA VAL A 336 24.76 -14.08 -0.07
C VAL A 336 26.14 -14.69 0.12
N LEU A 337 26.29 -15.54 1.15
CA LEU A 337 27.54 -16.25 1.42
C LEU A 337 27.90 -17.21 0.27
N ASP A 338 26.92 -17.94 -0.25
CA ASP A 338 27.05 -18.78 -1.45
C ASP A 338 27.47 -17.96 -2.67
N TRP A 339 26.81 -16.83 -2.92
CA TRP A 339 27.19 -15.94 -4.01
C TRP A 339 28.63 -15.46 -3.84
N TRP A 340 29.02 -14.98 -2.66
CA TRP A 340 30.37 -14.49 -2.40
C TRP A 340 31.43 -15.56 -2.66
N LYS A 341 31.20 -16.79 -2.18
CA LYS A 341 32.09 -17.94 -2.39
C LYS A 341 32.22 -18.30 -3.88
N SER A 342 31.13 -18.20 -4.64
CA SER A 342 31.11 -18.51 -6.08
C SER A 342 31.57 -17.34 -6.96
N SER A 343 31.65 -16.12 -6.42
CA SER A 343 31.93 -14.91 -7.18
C SER A 343 33.40 -14.81 -7.64
N GLY A 344 34.31 -15.57 -7.02
CA GLY A 344 35.75 -15.43 -7.26
C GLY A 344 36.37 -14.21 -6.57
N LEU A 345 35.59 -13.42 -5.83
CA LEU A 345 36.10 -12.43 -4.88
C LEU A 345 36.75 -13.13 -3.69
N MET A 346 37.72 -12.46 -3.06
CA MET A 346 38.35 -12.97 -1.86
C MET A 346 37.32 -13.09 -0.73
N MET A 347 37.22 -14.29 -0.13
CA MET A 347 36.29 -14.56 0.96
C MET A 347 37.03 -15.11 2.16
N LYS A 348 36.87 -14.46 3.32
CA LYS A 348 37.32 -14.91 4.63
C LYS A 348 36.18 -14.77 5.62
N CYS A 349 36.16 -15.61 6.65
CA CYS A 349 35.21 -15.41 7.74
C CYS A 349 35.59 -14.12 8.49
N PRO A 350 34.65 -13.17 8.70
CA PRO A 350 34.95 -11.93 9.40
C PRO A 350 35.42 -12.17 10.84
N GLU A 351 36.36 -11.35 11.30
CA GLU A 351 36.92 -11.49 12.66
C GLU A 351 35.81 -11.36 13.72
N ALA A 352 34.88 -10.43 13.54
CA ALA A 352 33.75 -10.24 14.45
C ALA A 352 32.84 -11.47 14.59
N VAL A 353 32.75 -12.30 13.55
CA VAL A 353 32.03 -13.59 13.57
C VAL A 353 32.84 -14.63 14.35
N LEU A 354 34.16 -14.70 14.10
CA LEU A 354 35.07 -15.67 14.72
C LEU A 354 35.30 -15.43 16.21
N THR A 355 35.40 -14.17 16.63
CA THR A 355 35.57 -13.79 18.04
C THR A 355 34.27 -13.90 18.84
N GLY A 356 33.14 -14.08 18.16
CA GLY A 356 31.82 -14.12 18.77
C GLY A 356 31.32 -12.75 19.22
N GLU A 357 31.94 -11.66 18.74
CA GLU A 357 31.46 -10.28 18.92
C GLU A 357 30.09 -10.08 18.26
N THR A 358 29.90 -10.68 17.07
CA THR A 358 28.62 -10.71 16.36
C THR A 358 27.88 -12.02 16.63
N ARG A 359 26.61 -11.93 17.05
CA ARG A 359 25.74 -13.10 17.16
C ARG A 359 25.17 -13.45 15.79
N VAL A 360 25.52 -14.63 15.29
CA VAL A 360 25.08 -15.09 13.96
C VAL A 360 23.83 -15.97 14.05
N ARG A 361 23.02 -16.03 13.00
CA ARG A 361 21.94 -17.03 12.95
C ARG A 361 22.51 -18.44 12.75
N TRP A 362 21.79 -19.43 13.25
CA TRP A 362 22.18 -20.83 13.14
C TRP A 362 22.47 -21.27 11.69
N ARG A 363 21.71 -20.77 10.70
CA ARG A 363 21.91 -21.07 9.27
C ARG A 363 23.27 -20.59 8.76
N ALA A 364 23.70 -19.39 9.17
CA ALA A 364 25.03 -18.89 8.80
C ALA A 364 26.14 -19.69 9.48
N LYS A 365 25.99 -20.04 10.77
CA LYS A 365 26.96 -20.90 11.46
C LYS A 365 27.11 -22.26 10.79
N GLU A 366 25.99 -22.89 10.42
CA GLU A 366 26.00 -24.15 9.67
C GLU A 366 26.68 -23.99 8.31
N TRP A 367 26.40 -22.88 7.61
CA TRP A 367 27.04 -22.58 6.33
C TRP A 367 28.56 -22.41 6.49
N TRP A 368 29.03 -21.62 7.47
CA TRP A 368 30.45 -21.44 7.75
C TRP A 368 31.14 -22.76 8.08
N ALA A 369 30.51 -23.63 8.88
CA ALA A 369 31.03 -24.96 9.19
C ALA A 369 31.17 -25.86 7.94
N LYS A 370 30.25 -25.74 6.99
CA LYS A 370 30.28 -26.49 5.72
C LYS A 370 31.16 -25.84 4.65
N SER A 371 31.54 -24.58 4.83
CA SER A 371 32.24 -23.79 3.82
C SER A 371 33.68 -24.24 3.59
N GLY A 372 34.32 -24.86 4.59
CA GLY A 372 35.75 -25.18 4.61
C GLY A 372 36.66 -23.95 4.84
N LEU A 373 36.09 -22.79 5.18
CA LEU A 373 36.81 -21.54 5.45
C LEU A 373 37.11 -21.30 6.93
N VAL A 374 36.58 -22.16 7.81
CA VAL A 374 36.65 -22.03 9.27
C VAL A 374 36.89 -23.43 9.86
N ASP A 375 37.74 -23.54 10.88
CA ASP A 375 38.03 -24.81 11.55
C ASP A 375 37.07 -25.12 12.72
N GLU A 376 37.14 -26.35 13.26
CA GLU A 376 36.28 -26.78 14.37
C GLU A 376 36.42 -25.93 15.65
N SER A 377 37.62 -25.41 15.90
CA SER A 377 37.92 -24.60 17.09
C SER A 377 37.35 -23.18 16.97
N GLU A 378 37.35 -22.64 15.75
CA GLU A 378 36.76 -21.37 15.38
C GLU A 378 35.22 -21.46 15.36
N ILE A 379 34.65 -22.53 14.79
CA ILE A 379 33.20 -22.78 14.80
C ILE A 379 32.64 -22.83 16.23
N ALA A 380 33.43 -23.35 17.20
CA ALA A 380 33.04 -23.40 18.60
C ALA A 380 32.90 -22.00 19.24
N ARG A 381 33.66 -21.00 18.76
CA ARG A 381 33.64 -19.61 19.27
C ARG A 381 32.51 -18.78 18.69
N ILE A 382 32.03 -19.12 17.48
CA ILE A 382 30.90 -18.45 16.84
C ILE A 382 29.64 -18.55 17.71
N GLN A 383 29.15 -17.41 18.19
CA GLN A 383 27.94 -17.31 19.00
C GLN A 383 26.68 -17.34 18.13
N VAL A 384 25.70 -18.18 18.49
CA VAL A 384 24.42 -18.26 17.79
C VAL A 384 23.38 -17.40 18.50
N ARG A 385 22.66 -16.58 17.73
CA ARG A 385 21.55 -15.74 18.20
C ARG A 385 20.29 -16.55 18.56
#